data_AF-A0A336JXN0-F1
#
_entry.id   AF-A0A336JXN0-F1
#
_cell.length_a   1.000
_cell.length_b   1.000
_cell.length_c   1.000
_cell.angle_alpha   90.00
_cell.angle_beta   90.00
_cell.angle_gamma   90.00
#
_symmetry.space_group_name_H-M   'P 1'
#
loop_
_entity.id
_entity.type
_entity.pdbx_description
1 polymer ?
#
loop_
_entity_poly.entity_id
_entity_poly.type
_entity_poly.pdbx_seq_one_letter_code
_entity_poly.pdbx_strand_id
1 'polypeptide(L)'
;MSVPPVLFFRADPATRAAVASAAANAGSTISGWLREAARMRLPDGGATLPPLPPSPPRRRPRAPDDDVAAVAKLTGSVGQLTGATIQLARSLREGGHAPDHDVVETILHDLRATQAGLVKIVDRLRAADVAP
;
A
#
# COMPACT_ATOMS: atom_id res chain seq x y z
N MET A 1 0.44 -26.81 -12.22
CA MET A 1 1.90 -26.55 -12.07
C MET A 1 2.08 -25.61 -10.89
N SER A 2 2.68 -26.08 -9.79
CA SER A 2 2.94 -25.25 -8.60
C SER A 2 4.15 -24.37 -8.87
N VAL A 3 3.99 -23.05 -8.86
CA VAL A 3 5.10 -22.11 -8.97
C VAL A 3 5.92 -22.25 -7.68
N PRO A 4 7.21 -22.60 -7.75
CA PRO A 4 8.02 -22.75 -6.54
C PRO A 4 8.06 -21.40 -5.79
N PRO A 5 7.95 -21.41 -4.45
CA PRO A 5 7.99 -20.18 -3.67
C PRO A 5 9.30 -19.44 -3.91
N VAL A 6 9.21 -18.17 -4.30
CA VAL A 6 10.37 -17.31 -4.46
C VAL A 6 10.92 -16.99 -3.08
N LEU A 7 12.08 -17.55 -2.76
CA LEU A 7 12.84 -17.18 -1.57
C LEU A 7 13.49 -15.83 -1.80
N PHE A 8 13.01 -14.81 -1.09
CA PHE A 8 13.64 -13.50 -1.07
C PHE A 8 14.77 -13.50 -0.03
N PHE A 9 16.01 -13.56 -0.51
CA PHE A 9 17.20 -13.44 0.33
C PHE A 9 17.64 -11.97 0.42
N ARG A 10 17.57 -11.39 1.62
CA ARG A 10 18.15 -10.07 1.91
C ARG A 10 19.37 -10.25 2.80
N ALA A 11 20.51 -9.76 2.33
CA ALA A 11 21.76 -9.71 3.08
C ALA A 11 22.54 -8.45 2.72
N ASP A 12 23.51 -8.10 3.55
CA ASP A 12 24.46 -7.02 3.30
C ASP A 12 25.29 -7.30 2.01
N PRO A 13 25.94 -6.27 1.44
CA PRO A 13 26.66 -6.41 0.18
C PRO A 13 27.77 -7.46 0.19
N ALA A 14 28.50 -7.61 1.31
CA ALA A 14 29.61 -8.56 1.40
C ALA A 14 29.11 -10.00 1.41
N THR A 15 28.08 -10.29 2.21
CA THR A 15 27.43 -11.61 2.24
C THR A 15 26.80 -11.96 0.89
N ARG A 16 26.20 -10.99 0.19
CA ARG A 16 25.63 -11.20 -1.14
C ARG A 16 26.69 -11.58 -2.18
N ALA A 17 27.85 -10.91 -2.16
CA ALA A 17 28.96 -11.22 -3.05
C ALA A 17 29.53 -12.61 -2.79
N ALA A 18 29.70 -12.99 -1.51
CA ALA A 18 30.17 -14.31 -1.13
C ALA A 18 29.22 -15.43 -1.60
N VAL A 19 27.91 -15.25 -1.43
CA VAL A 19 26.89 -16.21 -1.89
C VAL A 19 26.87 -16.31 -3.42
N ALA A 20 26.98 -15.18 -4.13
CA ALA A 20 27.02 -15.17 -5.59
C ALA A 20 28.24 -15.92 -6.13
N SER A 21 29.42 -15.70 -5.52
CA SER A 21 30.65 -16.43 -5.87
C SER A 21 30.52 -17.92 -5.59
N ALA A 22 29.99 -18.31 -4.43
CA ALA A 22 29.79 -19.71 -4.08
C ALA A 22 28.80 -20.42 -5.02
N ALA A 23 27.72 -19.75 -5.42
CA ALA A 23 26.75 -20.27 -6.38
C ALA A 23 27.38 -20.45 -7.77
N ALA A 24 28.15 -19.47 -8.25
CA ALA A 24 28.86 -19.55 -9.53
C ALA A 24 29.88 -20.70 -9.55
N ASN A 25 30.66 -20.86 -8.48
CA ASN A 25 31.64 -21.95 -8.34
C ASN A 25 30.97 -23.33 -8.31
N ALA A 26 29.75 -23.42 -7.79
CA ALA A 26 28.94 -24.63 -7.76
C ALA A 26 28.12 -24.86 -9.05
N GLY A 27 28.22 -23.98 -10.06
CA GLY A 27 27.44 -24.07 -11.29
C GLY A 27 25.92 -23.97 -11.08
N SER A 28 25.48 -23.32 -9.99
CA SER A 28 24.08 -23.25 -9.58
C SER A 28 23.57 -21.81 -9.52
N THR A 29 22.25 -21.65 -9.53
CA THR A 29 21.63 -20.35 -9.24
C THR A 29 21.78 -20.02 -7.76
N ILE A 30 21.82 -18.74 -7.40
CA ILE A 30 21.88 -18.29 -5.99
C ILE A 30 20.80 -18.97 -5.15
N SER A 31 19.56 -19.02 -5.63
CA SER A 31 18.44 -19.65 -4.93
C SER A 31 18.53 -21.18 -4.87
N GLY A 32 19.21 -21.82 -5.83
CA GLY A 32 19.50 -23.24 -5.83
C GLY A 32 20.58 -23.59 -4.81
N TRP A 33 21.67 -22.84 -4.84
CA TRP A 33 22.78 -22.96 -3.90
C TRP A 33 22.34 -22.74 -2.45
N LEU A 34 21.54 -21.69 -2.18
CA LEU A 34 21.03 -21.41 -0.83
C LEU A 34 20.12 -22.53 -0.31
N ARG A 35 19.28 -23.12 -1.18
CA ARG A 35 18.43 -24.26 -0.79
C ARG A 35 19.26 -25.50 -0.47
N GLU A 36 20.29 -25.79 -1.26
CA GLU A 36 21.19 -26.92 -1.03
C GLU A 36 22.00 -26.72 0.26
N ALA A 37 22.57 -25.53 0.45
CA ALA A 37 23.28 -25.16 1.66
C ALA A 37 22.40 -25.27 2.91
N ALA A 38 21.13 -24.83 2.81
CA ALA A 38 20.17 -24.98 3.89
C ALA A 38 19.83 -26.46 4.16
N ARG A 39 19.66 -27.27 3.10
CA ARG A 39 19.40 -28.72 3.22
C ARG A 39 20.55 -29.45 3.91
N MET A 40 21.79 -29.15 3.53
CA MET A 40 23.00 -29.75 4.10
C MET A 40 23.24 -29.36 5.57
N ARG A 41 22.54 -28.34 6.08
CA ARG A 41 22.60 -27.92 7.50
C ARG A 41 21.51 -28.54 8.36
N LEU A 42 20.57 -29.26 7.77
CA LEU A 42 19.54 -29.99 8.49
C LEU A 42 20.05 -31.40 8.90
N PRO A 43 19.63 -31.91 10.06
CA PRO A 43 19.85 -33.33 10.39
C PRO A 43 19.20 -34.20 9.30
N ASP A 44 19.94 -35.21 8.83
CA ASP A 44 19.52 -36.18 7.80
C ASP A 44 19.12 -35.59 6.44
N GLY A 45 19.66 -34.41 6.08
CA GLY A 45 19.38 -33.78 4.78
C GLY A 45 17.92 -33.32 4.63
N GLY A 46 17.21 -33.12 5.74
CA GLY A 46 15.84 -32.59 5.77
C GLY A 46 14.73 -33.62 5.56
N ALA A 47 15.04 -34.93 5.53
CA ALA A 47 14.08 -36.01 5.30
C ALA A 47 13.02 -36.17 6.42
N THR A 48 13.32 -35.69 7.63
CA THR A 48 12.51 -35.91 8.84
C THR A 48 11.85 -34.63 9.39
N LEU A 49 11.79 -33.56 8.60
CA LEU A 49 11.19 -32.31 9.08
C LEU A 49 9.67 -32.49 9.32
N PRO A 50 9.17 -32.15 10.51
CA PRO A 50 7.74 -32.11 10.74
C PRO A 50 7.07 -31.08 9.82
N PRO A 51 5.80 -31.28 9.43
CA PRO A 51 5.08 -30.31 8.62
C PRO A 51 5.14 -28.93 9.29
N LEU A 52 5.53 -27.92 8.51
CA LEU A 52 5.57 -26.54 9.00
C LEU A 52 4.17 -26.16 9.49
N PRO A 53 4.07 -25.46 10.64
CA PRO A 53 2.79 -24.90 11.07
C PRO A 53 2.26 -23.97 9.97
N PRO A 54 0.93 -23.84 9.82
CA PRO A 54 0.35 -22.91 8.86
C PRO A 54 0.95 -21.52 9.08
N SER A 55 1.39 -20.89 8.00
CA SER A 55 1.94 -19.54 8.04
C SER A 55 0.98 -18.63 8.80
N PRO A 56 1.47 -17.81 9.75
CA PRO A 56 0.61 -16.85 10.42
C PRO A 56 -0.08 -15.98 9.36
N PRO A 57 -1.35 -15.57 9.59
CA PRO A 57 -2.03 -14.68 8.68
C PRO A 57 -1.17 -13.43 8.46
N ARG A 58 -1.04 -13.00 7.20
CA ARG A 58 -0.32 -11.77 6.87
C ARG A 58 -0.98 -10.62 7.63
N ARG A 59 -0.29 -10.07 8.63
CA ARG A 59 -0.70 -8.81 9.26
C ARG A 59 -0.74 -7.73 8.19
N ARG A 60 -1.91 -7.15 7.98
CA ARG A 60 -2.03 -5.96 7.13
C ARG A 60 -1.39 -4.79 7.88
N PRO A 61 -0.66 -3.91 7.18
CA PRO A 61 -0.16 -2.69 7.80
C PRO A 61 -1.35 -1.86 8.27
N ARG A 62 -1.38 -1.56 9.57
CA ARG A 62 -2.35 -0.64 10.19
C ARG A 62 -1.92 0.79 9.88
N ALA A 63 -2.87 1.65 9.51
CA ALA A 63 -2.58 3.06 9.36
C ALA A 63 -2.35 3.70 10.74
N PRO A 64 -1.37 4.60 10.91
CA PRO A 64 -1.25 5.40 12.13
C PRO A 64 -2.53 6.22 12.36
N ASP A 65 -3.02 6.25 13.61
CA ASP A 65 -4.27 6.97 13.95
C ASP A 65 -4.17 8.48 13.61
N ASP A 66 -2.96 9.07 13.71
CA ASP A 66 -2.68 10.47 13.33
C ASP A 66 -2.92 10.74 11.85
N ASP A 67 -2.57 9.80 10.97
CA ASP A 67 -2.77 9.93 9.53
C ASP A 67 -4.27 9.86 9.20
N VAL A 68 -5.02 8.97 9.86
CA VAL A 68 -6.47 8.87 9.71
C VAL A 68 -7.15 10.17 10.15
N ALA A 69 -6.72 10.74 11.28
CA ALA A 69 -7.22 12.02 11.78
C ALA A 69 -6.90 13.18 10.83
N ALA A 70 -5.69 13.21 10.25
CA ALA A 70 -5.29 14.22 9.28
C ALA A 70 -6.15 14.18 8.00
N VAL A 71 -6.41 12.99 7.45
CA VAL A 71 -7.28 12.82 6.27
C VAL A 71 -8.73 13.19 6.61
N ALA A 72 -9.23 12.84 7.79
CA ALA A 72 -10.57 13.23 8.23
C ALA A 72 -10.71 14.77 8.33
N LYS A 73 -9.70 15.45 8.90
CA LYS A 73 -9.66 16.91 8.96
C LYS A 73 -9.65 17.55 7.57
N LEU A 74 -8.82 17.03 6.66
CA LEU A 74 -8.78 17.50 5.26
C LEU A 74 -10.14 17.34 4.57
N THR A 75 -10.81 16.20 4.78
CA THR A 75 -12.15 15.94 4.25
C THR A 75 -13.16 16.98 4.75
N GLY A 76 -13.10 17.34 6.04
CA GLY A 76 -13.92 18.41 6.62
C GLY A 76 -13.65 19.77 5.99
N SER A 77 -12.38 20.15 5.82
CA SER A 77 -11.99 21.41 5.17
C SER A 77 -12.47 21.51 3.72
N VAL A 78 -12.38 20.42 2.96
CA VAL A 78 -12.91 20.36 1.58
C VAL A 78 -14.43 20.53 1.60
N GLY A 79 -15.15 19.91 2.54
CA GLY A 79 -16.59 20.10 2.68
C GLY A 79 -16.98 21.56 2.97
N GLN A 80 -16.23 22.25 3.83
CA GLN A 80 -16.44 23.68 4.11
C GLN A 80 -16.19 24.55 2.87
N LEU A 81 -15.11 24.28 2.14
CA LEU A 81 -14.80 24.97 0.88
C LEU A 81 -15.91 24.76 -0.15
N THR A 82 -16.37 23.53 -0.35
CA THR A 82 -17.50 23.22 -1.25
C THR A 82 -18.75 24.01 -0.86
N GLY A 83 -19.08 24.11 0.43
CA GLY A 83 -20.21 24.89 0.92
C GLY A 83 -20.08 26.39 0.60
N ALA A 84 -18.90 26.98 0.81
CA ALA A 84 -18.62 28.37 0.47
C ALA A 84 -18.70 28.62 -1.04
N THR A 85 -18.17 27.70 -1.84
CA THR A 85 -18.21 27.78 -3.31
C THR A 85 -19.63 27.67 -3.86
N ILE A 86 -20.51 26.85 -3.25
CA ILE A 86 -21.94 26.79 -3.61
C ILE A 86 -22.63 28.14 -3.36
N GLN A 87 -22.34 28.78 -2.22
CA GLN A 87 -22.90 30.10 -1.89
C GLN A 87 -22.40 31.15 -2.90
N LEU A 88 -21.12 31.11 -3.26
CA LEU A 88 -20.55 31.99 -4.28
C LEU A 88 -21.21 31.78 -5.66
N ALA A 89 -21.35 30.53 -6.11
CA ALA A 89 -22.02 30.20 -7.36
C ALA A 89 -23.43 30.79 -7.40
N ARG A 90 -24.19 30.61 -6.31
CA ARG A 90 -25.53 31.18 -6.16
C ARG A 90 -25.51 32.70 -6.29
N SER A 91 -24.63 33.40 -5.58
CA SER A 91 -24.54 34.86 -5.65
C SER A 91 -24.15 35.36 -7.04
N LEU A 92 -23.25 34.67 -7.75
CA LEU A 92 -22.87 35.03 -9.13
C LEU A 92 -24.03 34.85 -10.11
N ARG A 93 -24.80 33.77 -9.96
CA ARG A 93 -26.00 33.53 -10.75
C ARG A 93 -27.07 34.61 -10.52
N GLU A 94 -27.32 34.94 -9.25
CA GLU A 94 -28.31 35.96 -8.87
C GLU A 94 -27.85 37.37 -9.30
N GLY A 95 -26.55 37.63 -9.32
CA GLY A 95 -25.94 38.89 -9.77
C GLY A 95 -25.78 39.03 -11.30
N GLY A 96 -26.12 38.00 -12.09
CA GLY A 96 -25.99 38.03 -13.55
C GLY A 96 -24.55 37.89 -14.08
N HIS A 97 -23.60 37.44 -13.24
CA HIS A 97 -22.20 37.21 -13.61
C HIS A 97 -22.01 35.80 -14.21
N ALA A 98 -22.64 35.54 -15.36
CA ALA A 98 -22.67 34.21 -15.97
C ALA A 98 -21.28 33.60 -16.28
N PRO A 99 -20.29 34.34 -16.82
CA PRO A 99 -18.96 33.76 -17.06
C PRO A 99 -18.26 33.30 -15.78
N ASP A 100 -18.38 34.06 -14.70
CA ASP A 100 -17.78 33.71 -13.41
C ASP A 100 -18.50 32.53 -12.75
N HIS A 101 -19.83 32.46 -12.91
CA HIS A 101 -20.63 31.31 -12.45
C HIS A 101 -20.15 29.99 -13.08
N ASP A 102 -19.90 29.98 -14.39
CA ASP A 102 -19.47 28.75 -15.10
C ASP A 102 -18.08 28.27 -14.65
N VAL A 103 -17.18 29.21 -14.35
CA VAL A 103 -15.88 28.90 -13.73
C VAL A 103 -16.08 28.29 -12.34
N VAL A 104 -16.95 28.86 -11.52
CA VAL A 104 -17.23 28.36 -10.17
C VAL A 104 -17.90 26.97 -10.20
N GLU A 105 -18.78 26.69 -11.15
CA GLU A 105 -19.36 25.35 -11.33
C GLU A 105 -18.31 24.30 -11.71
N THR A 106 -17.31 24.68 -12.51
CA THR A 106 -16.16 23.81 -12.81
C THR A 106 -15.35 23.51 -11.54
N ILE A 107 -15.09 24.52 -10.72
CA ILE A 107 -14.42 24.34 -9.42
C ILE A 107 -15.24 23.43 -8.50
N LEU A 108 -16.57 23.60 -8.45
CA LEU A 108 -17.46 22.73 -7.67
C LEU A 108 -17.41 21.28 -8.11
N HIS A 109 -17.34 21.02 -9.41
CA HIS A 109 -17.15 19.67 -9.94
C HIS A 109 -15.86 19.03 -9.41
N ASP A 110 -14.74 19.75 -9.45
CA ASP A 110 -13.43 19.25 -9.02
C ASP A 110 -13.36 19.04 -7.49
N LEU A 111 -13.99 19.92 -6.72
CA LEU A 111 -14.12 19.78 -5.28
C LEU A 111 -14.93 18.53 -4.91
N ARG A 112 -16.04 18.27 -5.60
CA ARG A 112 -16.87 17.07 -5.39
C ARG A 112 -16.08 15.80 -5.74
N ALA A 113 -15.32 15.80 -6.83
CA ALA A 113 -14.47 14.67 -7.21
C ALA A 113 -13.38 14.40 -6.15
N THR A 114 -12.75 15.47 -5.64
CA THR A 114 -11.74 15.38 -4.58
C THR A 114 -12.34 14.85 -3.29
N GLN A 115 -13.52 15.33 -2.88
CA GLN A 115 -14.22 14.86 -1.69
C GLN A 115 -14.57 13.37 -1.78
N ALA A 116 -15.06 12.90 -2.94
CA ALA A 116 -15.31 11.48 -3.17
C ALA A 116 -14.03 10.63 -3.09
N GLY A 117 -12.89 11.16 -3.54
CA GLY A 117 -11.58 10.53 -3.40
C GLY A 117 -11.14 10.39 -1.94
N LEU A 118 -11.29 11.47 -1.16
CA LEU A 118 -10.92 11.49 0.25
C LEU A 118 -11.77 10.52 1.10
N VAL A 119 -13.09 10.46 0.87
CA VAL A 119 -13.97 9.50 1.55
C VAL A 119 -13.53 8.06 1.30
N LYS A 120 -13.21 7.71 0.04
CA LYS A 120 -12.69 6.37 -0.30
C LYS A 120 -11.38 6.05 0.40
N ILE A 121 -10.50 7.04 0.60
CA ILE A 121 -9.25 6.84 1.34
C ILE A 121 -9.56 6.56 2.82
N VAL A 122 -10.41 7.37 3.45
CA VAL A 122 -10.81 7.18 4.85
C VAL A 122 -11.45 5.80 5.07
N ASP A 123 -12.35 5.39 4.19
CA ASP A 123 -13.01 4.08 4.28
C ASP A 123 -12.01 2.92 4.14
N ARG A 124 -11.03 3.05 3.25
CA ARG A 124 -9.96 2.05 3.09
C ARG A 124 -9.06 1.97 4.32
N LEU A 125 -8.71 3.11 4.92
CA LEU A 125 -7.91 3.15 6.14
C LEU A 125 -8.67 2.49 7.31
N ARG A 126 -9.94 2.83 7.49
CA ARG A 126 -10.80 2.22 8.53
C ARG A 126 -11.02 0.72 8.31
N ALA A 127 -11.23 0.29 7.07
CA ALA A 127 -11.38 -1.14 6.76
C ALA A 127 -10.10 -1.95 7.04
N ALA A 128 -8.92 -1.31 6.95
CA ALA A 128 -7.66 -1.93 7.35
C ALA A 128 -7.54 -2.09 8.88
N ASP A 129 -8.25 -1.28 9.67
CA ASP A 129 -8.24 -1.34 11.14
C ASP A 129 -9.22 -2.37 11.73
N VAL A 130 -10.31 -2.69 11.02
CA VAL A 130 -11.41 -3.57 11.52
C VAL A 130 -11.22 -5.05 11.16
N ALA A 131 -10.33 -5.37 10.21
CA ALA A 131 -10.08 -6.75 9.81
C ALA A 131 -9.12 -7.45 10.80
N PRO A 132 -9.48 -8.62 11.38
CA PRO A 132 -8.65 -9.35 12.35
C PRO A 132 -7.34 -9.88 11.75
#